data_AF-A0A1G6XFZ9-F1
#
_entry.id   AF-A0A1G6XFZ9-F1
#
_cell.length_a   1.000
_cell.length_b   1.000
_cell.length_c   1.000
_cell.angle_alpha   90.00
_cell.angle_beta   90.00
_cell.angle_gamma   90.00
#
_symmetry.space_group_name_H-M   'P 1'
#
loop_
_entity.id
_entity.type
_entity.pdbx_description
1 polymer ?
#
loop_
_entity_poly.entity_id
_entity_poly.type
_entity_poly.pdbx_seq_one_letter_code
_entity_poly.pdbx_strand_id
1 'polypeptide(L)' 'MSIIYFLIGCSVLLALLFLAAFFWAQRSGQNDDLYTPSMRILLDDEEDPPAEK' A
#
# COMPACT_ATOMS: atom_id res chain seq x y z
N MET A 1 25.24 -23.01 -19.48
CA MET A 1 25.41 -21.59 -19.88
C MET A 1 24.13 -20.95 -20.41
N SER A 2 23.16 -21.69 -20.95
CA SER A 2 21.87 -21.13 -21.37
C SER A 2 20.97 -20.64 -20.23
N ILE A 3 21.01 -21.32 -19.07
CA ILE A 3 20.17 -21.01 -17.90
C ILE A 3 20.43 -19.58 -17.36
N ILE A 4 21.65 -19.07 -17.53
CA ILE A 4 22.03 -17.73 -17.07
C ILE A 4 21.22 -16.67 -17.81
N TYR A 5 21.03 -16.82 -19.12
CA TYR A 5 20.22 -15.88 -19.91
C TYR A 5 18.74 -15.89 -19.49
N PHE A 6 18.21 -17.06 -19.13
CA PHE A 6 16.85 -17.17 -18.58
C PHE A 6 16.74 -16.49 -17.22
N LEU A 7 17.71 -16.70 -16.32
CA LEU A 7 17.75 -16.06 -15.00
C LEU A 7 17.86 -14.54 -15.10
N ILE A 8 18.65 -14.03 -16.05
CA ILE A 8 18.74 -12.58 -16.32
C ILE A 8 17.39 -12.02 -16.77
N GLY A 9 16.70 -12.70 -17.69
CA GLY A 9 15.35 -12.28 -18.11
C GLY A 9 14.36 -12.27 -16.95
N CYS A 10 14.40 -13.31 -16.10
CA CYS A 10 13.54 -13.43 -14.94
C CYS A 10 13.81 -12.34 -13.89
N SER A 11 15.09 -12.00 -13.64
CA SER A 11 15.45 -10.94 -12.69
C SER A 11 15.04 -9.55 -13.16
N VAL A 12 15.18 -9.26 -14.46
CA VAL A 12 14.70 -8.00 -15.05
C VAL A 12 13.18 -7.91 -14.96
N LEU A 13 12.45 -8.99 -15.25
CA LEU A 13 10.99 -9.03 -15.09
C LEU A 13 10.56 -8.77 -13.64
N LEU A 14 11.22 -9.41 -12.67
CA LEU A 14 10.97 -9.16 -11.25
C LEU A 14 11.23 -7.71 -10.88
N ALA A 15 12.35 -7.12 -11.32
CA ALA A 15 12.68 -5.73 -11.06
C ALA A 15 11.60 -4.77 -11.62
N LEU A 16 11.12 -5.02 -12.85
CA LEU A 16 10.04 -4.24 -13.45
C LEU A 16 8.71 -4.38 -12.70
N LEU A 17 8.38 -5.58 -12.22
CA LEU A 17 7.19 -5.81 -11.39
C LEU A 17 7.26 -5.00 -10.09
N PHE A 18 8.41 -5.03 -9.39
CA PHE A 18 8.60 -4.22 -8.18
C PHE A 18 8.51 -2.72 -8.47
N LEU A 19 9.10 -2.27 -9.58
CA LEU A 19 9.03 -0.87 -9.98
C LEU A 19 7.60 -0.42 -10.30
N ALA A 20 6.82 -1.26 -10.99
CA ALA A 20 5.41 -0.97 -11.29
C ALA A 20 4.57 -0.94 -10.00
N ALA A 21 4.78 -1.91 -9.09
CA ALA A 21 4.13 -1.93 -7.78
C ALA A 21 4.47 -0.69 -6.94
N PHE A 22 5.73 -0.23 -7.00
CA PHE A 22 6.16 0.99 -6.33
C PHE A 22 5.39 2.22 -6.82
N PHE A 23 5.28 2.42 -8.14
CA PHE A 23 4.52 3.55 -8.68
C PHE A 23 3.01 3.44 -8.37
N TRP A 24 2.44 2.23 -8.37
CA TRP A 24 1.05 2.00 -7.97
C TRP A 24 0.82 2.39 -6.50
N ALA A 25 1.71 1.98 -5.60
CA ALA A 25 1.64 2.32 -4.17
C ALA A 25 1.82 3.83 -3.90
N GLN A 26 2.69 4.51 -4.66
CA GLN A 26 2.83 5.96 -4.57
C GLN A 26 1.57 6.69 -5.04
N ARG A 27 0.90 6.18 -6.08
CA ARG A 27 -0.33 6.80 -6.61
C ARG A 27 -1.57 6.50 -5.76
N SER A 28 -1.58 5.41 -4.99
CA SER A 28 -2.73 5.02 -4.18
C SER A 28 -2.91 5.86 -2.91
N GLY A 29 -1.98 6.79 -2.62
CA GLY A 29 -2.05 7.63 -1.42
C GLY A 29 -1.85 6.85 -0.12
N GLN A 30 -1.39 5.59 -0.19
CA GLN A 30 -1.19 4.75 1.00
C GLN A 30 -0.15 5.33 1.97
N ASN A 31 0.74 6.19 1.49
CA ASN A 31 1.75 6.87 2.31
C ASN A 31 1.29 8.24 2.82
N ASP A 32 0.07 8.67 2.51
CA ASP A 32 -0.41 10.01 2.91
C ASP A 32 -0.91 10.01 4.35
N ASP A 33 -1.28 8.84 4.89
CA ASP A 33 -1.82 8.71 6.24
C ASP A 33 -0.84 8.03 7.21
N LEU A 34 0.00 8.84 7.86
CA LEU A 34 0.97 8.39 8.87
C LEU A 34 0.44 8.44 10.32
N TYR A 35 -0.73 9.04 10.57
CA TYR A 35 -1.13 9.44 11.93
C TYR A 35 -2.58 9.08 12.29
N THR A 36 -3.50 9.16 11.33
CA THR A 36 -4.92 8.94 11.54
C THR A 36 -5.29 7.50 11.94
N PRO A 37 -4.63 6.41 11.47
CA PRO A 37 -5.17 5.06 11.68
C PRO A 37 -5.19 4.63 13.16
N SER A 38 -4.22 5.07 13.97
CA SER A 38 -4.19 4.77 15.42
C SER A 38 -5.08 5.70 16.26
N MET A 39 -5.37 6.92 15.78
CA MET A 39 -6.25 7.85 16.47
C MET A 39 -7.73 7.62 16.14
N ARG A 40 -8.02 7.02 14.99
CA ARG A 40 -9.39 6.70 14.56
C ARG A 40 -10.16 5.89 15.62
N ILE A 41 -9.57 4.83 16.17
CA ILE A 41 -10.25 4.01 17.21
C ILE A 41 -10.50 4.76 18.52
N LEU A 42 -9.78 5.86 18.79
CA LEU A 42 -9.96 6.67 19.99
C LEU A 42 -10.96 7.82 19.78
N LEU A 43 -11.20 8.21 18.53
CA LEU A 43 -12.06 9.34 18.14
C LEU A 43 -13.41 8.90 17.57
N ASP A 44 -13.52 7.66 17.06
CA ASP A 44 -14.76 7.10 16.50
C ASP A 44 -15.85 6.87 17.60
N ASP A 45 -15.50 6.91 18.88
CA ASP A 45 -16.44 6.75 20.01
C ASP A 45 -17.19 8.04 20.39
N GLU A 46 -16.87 9.21 19.81
CA GLU A 46 -17.46 10.51 20.18
C GLU A 46 -18.67 10.96 19.32
N GLU A 47 -19.04 10.22 18.25
CA GLU A 47 -20.07 10.66 17.27
C GLU A 47 -21.36 9.81 17.19
N ASP A 48 -21.82 9.18 18.27
CA ASP A 48 -23.22 8.72 18.35
C ASP A 48 -24.06 9.74 19.14
N PRO A 49 -24.71 10.73 18.47
CA PRO A 49 -25.73 11.52 19.15
C PRO A 49 -26.84 10.56 19.62
N PRO A 50 -27.38 10.73 20.84
CA PRO A 50 -28.41 9.84 21.34
C PRO A 50 -29.59 9.86 20.37
N ALA A 51 -29.99 8.68 19.88
CA ALA A 51 -31.16 8.53 19.04
C ALA A 51 -32.35 9.23 19.71
N GLU A 52 -32.74 10.37 19.15
CA GLU A 52 -33.89 11.16 19.57
C GLU A 52 -35.14 10.27 19.39
N LYS A 53 -35.77 9.92 20.51
CA LYS A 53 -37.07 9.22 20.53
C LYS A 53 -38.21 10.24 20.54
#